data_AF-W7KRW8-F1
#
_entry.id   AF-W7KRW8-F1
#
_cell.length_a   1.000
_cell.length_b   1.000
_cell.length_c   1.000
_cell.angle_alpha   90.00
_cell.angle_beta   90.00
_cell.angle_gamma   90.00
#
_symmetry.space_group_name_H-M   'P 1'
#
loop_
_entity.id
_entity.type
_entity.pdbx_description
1 polymer ?
#
loop_
_entity_poly.entity_id
_entity_poly.type
_entity_poly.pdbx_seq_one_letter_code
_entity_poly.pdbx_strand_id
1 'polypeptide(L)' 'MSVLKNESKVLLPLWLLEKENHVSEDIFFEEARKYLTRYPGYKLLFVKNGFAECMRMEEGECS' A
#
# COMPACT_ATOMS: atom_id res chain seq x y z
N MET A 1 19.50 7.92 13.68
CA MET A 1 18.41 8.03 12.70
C MET A 1 18.35 6.70 11.96
N SER A 2 17.41 5.84 12.35
CA SER A 2 17.33 4.48 11.83
C SER A 2 16.71 4.52 10.44
N VAL A 3 17.48 4.10 9.43
CA VAL A 3 17.00 3.88 8.07
C VAL A 3 15.88 2.84 8.15
N LEU A 4 14.64 3.22 7.84
CA LEU A 4 13.52 2.30 7.65
C LEU A 4 13.84 1.47 6.39
N LYS A 5 14.68 0.45 6.55
CA LYS A 5 15.22 -0.38 5.46
C LYS A 5 14.16 -1.16 4.68
N ASN A 6 12.91 -1.14 5.15
CA ASN A 6 11.83 -1.98 4.65
C ASN A 6 10.68 -1.18 4.01
N GLU A 7 10.86 0.13 3.74
CA GLU A 7 9.88 0.87 2.94
C GLU A 7 10.02 0.53 1.46
N SER A 8 8.89 0.35 0.77
CA SER A 8 8.83 0.03 -0.65
C SER A 8 7.66 0.77 -1.30
N LYS A 9 7.84 1.17 -2.54
CA LYS A 9 6.83 1.89 -3.32
C LYS A 9 6.23 0.96 -4.35
N VAL A 10 4.91 0.84 -4.35
CA VAL A 10 4.16 0.09 -5.36
C VAL A 10 3.36 1.06 -6.20
N LEU A 11 3.59 1.07 -7.51
CA LEU A 11 2.78 1.84 -8.43
C LEU A 11 1.36 1.27 -8.44
N LEU A 12 0.38 2.12 -8.15
CA LEU A 12 -1.02 1.73 -8.24
C LEU A 12 -1.50 1.85 -9.70
N PRO A 13 -2.35 0.93 -10.15
CA PRO A 13 -2.88 0.98 -11.49
C PRO A 13 -3.84 2.16 -11.66
N LEU A 14 -3.92 2.70 -12.88
CA LEU A 14 -4.73 3.89 -13.17
C LEU A 14 -6.19 3.74 -12.73
N TRP A 15 -6.80 2.59 -13.00
CA TRP A 15 -8.21 2.31 -12.60
C TRP A 15 -8.45 2.41 -11.09
N LEU A 16 -7.43 2.19 -10.27
CA LEU A 16 -7.53 2.31 -8.82
C LEU A 16 -7.37 3.78 -8.40
N LEU A 17 -6.40 4.48 -9.00
CA LEU A 17 -6.17 5.91 -8.76
C LEU A 17 -7.37 6.77 -9.18
N GLU A 18 -8.04 6.41 -10.26
CA GLU A 18 -9.29 7.05 -10.67
C GLU A 18 -10.36 6.97 -9.58
N LYS A 19 -10.39 5.91 -8.76
CA LYS A 19 -11.36 5.80 -7.67
C LYS A 19 -11.13 6.79 -6.54
N GLU A 20 -9.91 7.32 -6.35
CA GLU A 20 -9.57 8.24 -5.24
C GLU A 20 -10.52 9.45 -5.15
N ASN A 21 -11.01 9.94 -6.30
CA ASN A 21 -11.95 11.06 -6.37
C ASN A 21 -13.44 10.66 -6.42
N HIS A 22 -13.73 9.36 -6.50
CA HIS A 22 -15.09 8.82 -6.69
C HIS A 22 -15.63 8.08 -5.46
N VAL A 23 -14.76 7.67 -4.54
CA VAL A 23 -15.15 6.95 -3.32
C VAL A 23 -14.58 7.65 -2.09
N SER A 24 -15.06 7.28 -0.89
CA SER A 24 -14.46 7.78 0.34
C SER A 24 -13.03 7.26 0.51
N GLU A 25 -12.22 8.00 1.26
CA GLU A 25 -10.84 7.64 1.58
C GLU A 25 -10.74 6.21 2.16
N ASP A 26 -11.64 5.82 3.06
CA ASP A 26 -11.70 4.47 3.64
C ASP A 26 -11.88 3.37 2.57
N ILE A 27 -12.81 3.58 1.64
CA ILE A 27 -13.08 2.62 0.55
C ILE A 27 -11.87 2.55 -0.38
N PHE A 28 -11.27 3.70 -0.70
CA PHE A 28 -10.07 3.75 -1.53
C PHE A 28 -8.90 2.98 -0.88
N PHE A 29 -8.66 3.18 0.42
CA PHE A 29 -7.63 2.44 1.14
C PHE A 29 -7.90 0.95 1.23
N GLU A 30 -9.15 0.52 1.40
CA GLU A 30 -9.50 -0.90 1.33
C GLU A 30 -9.20 -1.50 -0.05
N GLU A 31 -9.56 -0.81 -1.13
CA GLU A 31 -9.27 -1.27 -2.50
C GLU A 31 -7.75 -1.31 -2.77
N ALA A 32 -6.99 -0.35 -2.27
CA ALA A 32 -5.53 -0.35 -2.34
C ALA A 32 -4.91 -1.51 -1.53
N ARG A 33 -5.41 -1.79 -0.32
CA ARG A 33 -4.99 -2.96 0.47
C ARG A 33 -5.31 -4.26 -0.26
N LYS A 34 -6.50 -4.40 -0.86
CA LYS A 34 -6.87 -5.56 -1.67
C LYS A 34 -5.92 -5.73 -2.85
N TYR A 35 -5.57 -4.65 -3.56
CA TYR A 35 -4.60 -4.72 -4.64
C TYR A 35 -3.21 -5.20 -4.16
N LEU A 36 -2.78 -4.72 -2.99
CA LEU A 36 -1.49 -5.07 -2.40
C LEU A 36 -1.40 -6.51 -1.91
N THR A 37 -2.50 -7.25 -1.76
CA THR A 37 -2.47 -8.70 -1.47
C THR A 37 -1.68 -9.50 -2.51
N ARG A 38 -1.48 -8.95 -3.71
CA ARG A 38 -0.62 -9.52 -4.77
C ARG A 38 0.88 -9.46 -4.44
N TYR A 39 1.27 -8.66 -3.46
CA TYR A 39 2.63 -8.47 -2.99
C TYR A 39 2.71 -9.02 -1.55
N PRO A 40 2.98 -10.33 -1.37
CA PRO A 40 3.04 -10.94 -0.05
C PRO A 40 4.11 -10.28 0.81
N GLY A 41 3.78 -10.06 2.09
CA GLY A 41 4.65 -9.34 3.02
C GLY A 41 4.61 -7.81 2.88
N TYR A 42 3.74 -7.23 2.04
CA TYR A 42 3.62 -5.76 1.94
C TYR A 42 2.40 -5.28 2.71
N LYS A 43 2.60 -4.31 3.60
CA LYS A 43 1.54 -3.64 4.34
C LYS A 43 1.44 -2.19 3.89
N LEU A 44 0.25 -1.76 3.47
CA LEU A 44 0.01 -0.36 3.09
C LEU A 44 0.18 0.57 4.29
N LEU A 45 1.00 1.61 4.13
CA LEU A 45 1.11 2.71 5.08
C LEU A 45 0.19 3.86 4.65
N PHE A 46 0.41 4.38 3.44
CA PHE A 46 -0.39 5.46 2.85
C PHE A 46 -0.25 5.45 1.33
N VAL A 47 -1.12 6.20 0.65
CA VAL A 47 -1.02 6.44 -0.79
C VAL A 47 -0.61 7.88 -1.02
N LYS A 48 0.38 8.11 -1.89
CA LYS A 48 0.85 9.44 -2.24
C LYS A 48 1.39 9.47 -3.66
N ASN A 49 0.99 10.48 -4.43
CA ASN A 49 1.48 10.71 -5.80
C ASN A 49 1.30 9.49 -6.74
N GLY A 50 0.22 8.72 -6.57
CA GLY A 50 -0.03 7.51 -7.37
C GLY A 50 0.70 6.25 -6.89
N PHE A 51 1.48 6.33 -5.80
CA PHE A 51 2.19 5.20 -5.22
C PHE A 51 1.57 4.80 -3.88
N ALA A 52 1.44 3.49 -3.67
CA ALA A 52 1.30 2.93 -2.34
C ALA A 52 2.67 2.86 -1.69
N GLU A 53 2.83 3.58 -0.59
CA GLU A 53 3.98 3.47 0.29
C GLU A 53 3.70 2.30 1.24
N CYS A 54 4.56 1.28 1.18
CA CYS A 54 4.37 0.03 1.87
C CYS A 54 5.53 -0.26 2.80
N MET A 55 5.24 -0.94 3.89
CA MET A 55 6.24 -1.59 4.72
C MET A 55 6.33 -3.06 4.34
N ARG A 56 7.54 -3.55 4.07
CA ARG A 56 7.82 -4.97 3.92
C ARG A 56 7.94 -5.59 5.32
N MET A 57 7.01 -6.48 5.64
CA MET A 57 7.07 -7.36 6.80
C MET A 57 7.98 -8.53 6.41
N GLU A 58 9.08 -8.71 7.13
CA GLU A 58 9.89 -9.92 6.99
C GLU A 58 9.01 -11.12 7.38
N GLU A 59 9.09 -12.22 6.62
CA GLU A 59 8.37 -13.45 6.95
C GLU A 59 8.88 -13.95 8.32
N GLY A 60 8.15 -13.66 9.40
CA GLY A 60 8.58 -14.00 10.75
C GLY A 60 7.80 -13.41 11.92
N GLU A 61 7.02 -12.34 11.74
CA GLU A 61 6.19 -11.79 12.83
C GLU A 61 4.77 -12.39 12.82
N CYS A 62 4.70 -13.71 12.99
CA CYS A 62 3.58 -14.34 13.68
C CYS A 62 3.94 -14.41 15.16
N SER A 63 3.32 -13.57 15.98
CA SER A 63 3.22 -13.75 17.43
C SER A 63 1.74 -13.66 17.81
#